data_AF-A0A314YDF0-F1
#
_entry.id   AF-A0A314YDF0-F1
#
_cell.length_a   1.000
_cell.length_b   1.000
_cell.length_c   1.000
_cell.angle_alpha   90.00
_cell.angle_beta   90.00
_cell.angle_gamma   90.00
#
_symmetry.space_group_name_H-M   'P 1'
#
loop_
_entity.id
_entity.type
_entity.pdbx_description
1 polymer ?
#
loop_
_entity_poly.entity_id
_entity_poly.type
_entity_poly.pdbx_seq_one_letter_code
_entity_poly.pdbx_strand_id
1 'polypeptide(L)'
;MVQNDSELQSWWKELREEGHGDKKDEPWWPKMQTCEELIESCTIIIWLSSAYHAAINYGQYSIGGYVPNRPSISLHFMPEEGTPEYEELKTNPDKAFLKTFTPQLQTLLGMASIEILSRHPVDELYLGQRDTPEWTTDANMLQASEDFRKKLEGIEKRIIKMNKDEKLKNRVGPAKIPYTLLYPSSEPGLTGKGIPNSVNI
;
A
#
# COMPACT_ATOMS: atom_id res chain seq x y z
N MET A 1 13.12 -19.54 25.27
CA MET A 1 12.38 -19.96 24.06
C MET A 1 12.96 -19.27 22.85
N VAL A 2 12.87 -17.94 22.72
CA VAL A 2 13.47 -17.17 21.60
C VAL A 2 15.00 -17.32 21.48
N GLN A 3 15.75 -17.13 22.57
CA GLN A 3 17.23 -17.20 22.54
C GLN A 3 17.78 -18.60 22.20
N ASN A 4 17.02 -19.64 22.53
CA ASN A 4 17.43 -21.03 22.38
C ASN A 4 16.93 -21.65 21.06
N ASP A 5 16.18 -20.91 20.27
CA ASP A 5 15.70 -21.34 18.96
C ASP A 5 16.78 -21.03 17.91
N SER A 6 17.54 -22.05 17.54
CA SER A 6 18.67 -21.89 16.61
C SER A 6 18.24 -21.45 15.21
N GLU A 7 17.06 -21.88 14.75
CA GLU A 7 16.55 -21.51 13.43
C GLU A 7 16.14 -20.03 13.43
N LEU A 8 15.42 -19.59 14.46
CA LEU A 8 15.02 -18.20 14.61
C LEU A 8 16.23 -17.25 14.71
N GLN A 9 17.24 -17.61 15.52
CA GLN A 9 18.45 -16.80 15.64
C GLN A 9 19.22 -16.72 14.32
N SER A 10 19.30 -17.84 13.58
CA SER A 10 19.98 -17.88 12.29
C SER A 10 19.25 -17.06 11.23
N TRP A 11 17.92 -17.18 11.16
CA TRP A 11 17.08 -16.39 10.26
C TRP A 11 17.24 -14.89 10.50
N TRP A 12 17.16 -14.45 11.76
CA TRP A 12 17.27 -13.03 12.07
C TRP A 12 18.67 -12.48 11.79
N LYS A 13 19.70 -13.29 12.07
CA LYS A 13 21.08 -12.95 11.76
C LYS A 13 21.28 -12.77 10.25
N GLU A 14 20.84 -13.72 9.44
CA GLU A 14 20.96 -13.65 7.97
C GLU A 14 20.17 -12.47 7.38
N LEU A 15 18.94 -12.25 7.85
CA LEU A 15 18.12 -11.11 7.43
C LEU A 15 18.85 -9.78 7.66
N ARG A 16 19.47 -9.60 8.83
CA ARG A 16 20.18 -8.37 9.19
C ARG A 16 21.55 -8.25 8.52
N GLU A 17 22.35 -9.30 8.55
CA GLU A 17 23.78 -9.25 8.17
C GLU A 17 24.00 -9.43 6.67
N GLU A 18 23.11 -10.15 5.99
CA GLU A 18 23.21 -10.42 4.55
C GLU A 18 22.07 -9.72 3.79
N GLY A 19 20.82 -9.94 4.18
CA GLY A 19 19.65 -9.37 3.49
C GLY A 19 19.62 -7.84 3.51
N HIS A 20 19.88 -7.24 4.67
CA HIS A 20 20.05 -5.81 4.88
C HIS A 20 21.47 -5.47 5.37
N GLY A 21 22.47 -6.16 4.78
CA GLY A 21 23.87 -6.08 5.23
C GLY A 21 24.47 -4.67 5.17
N ASP A 22 23.96 -3.78 4.33
CA ASP A 22 24.36 -2.37 4.27
C ASP A 22 23.93 -1.55 5.51
N LYS A 23 22.98 -2.09 6.30
CA LYS A 23 22.43 -1.48 7.51
C LYS A 23 22.66 -2.31 8.77
N LYS A 24 23.44 -3.39 8.70
CA LYS A 24 23.59 -4.35 9.82
C LYS A 24 24.09 -3.74 11.14
N ASP A 25 24.87 -2.66 11.06
CA ASP A 25 25.50 -1.99 12.20
C ASP A 25 24.63 -0.88 12.82
N GLU A 26 23.43 -0.64 12.26
CA GLU A 26 22.52 0.38 12.76
C GLU A 26 21.94 0.01 14.13
N PRO A 27 21.80 0.98 15.06
CA PRO A 27 21.47 0.70 16.46
C PRO A 27 20.00 0.31 16.69
N TRP A 28 19.13 0.47 15.69
CA TRP A 28 17.70 0.23 15.80
C TRP A 28 17.31 -1.23 15.54
N TRP A 29 18.24 -2.11 15.16
CA TRP A 29 17.93 -3.53 14.98
C TRP A 29 17.55 -4.20 16.30
N PRO A 30 16.37 -4.84 16.39
CA PRO A 30 16.06 -5.76 17.48
C PRO A 30 17.14 -6.82 17.63
N LYS A 31 17.45 -7.20 18.88
CA LYS A 31 18.47 -8.22 19.15
C LYS A 31 17.93 -9.64 19.00
N MET A 32 16.61 -9.78 18.88
CA MET A 32 15.90 -11.06 18.79
C MET A 32 16.19 -11.98 19.98
N GLN A 33 16.13 -11.43 21.19
CA GLN A 33 16.40 -12.13 22.44
C GLN A 33 15.13 -12.31 23.30
N THR A 34 14.07 -11.52 23.07
CA THR A 34 12.81 -11.62 23.83
C THR A 34 11.61 -11.93 22.95
N CYS A 35 10.51 -12.38 23.57
CA CYS A 35 9.26 -12.62 22.85
C CYS A 35 8.66 -11.31 22.31
N GLU A 36 8.85 -10.20 23.01
CA GLU A 36 8.38 -8.88 22.58
C GLU A 36 9.08 -8.45 21.27
N GLU A 37 10.39 -8.63 21.18
CA GLU A 37 11.15 -8.34 19.95
C GLU A 37 10.68 -9.22 18.78
N LEU A 38 10.39 -10.51 19.03
CA LEU A 38 9.85 -11.41 18.01
C LEU A 38 8.45 -10.96 17.54
N ILE A 39 7.57 -10.64 18.48
CA ILE A 39 6.21 -10.18 18.18
C ILE A 39 6.25 -8.89 17.37
N GLU A 40 7.08 -7.93 17.78
CA GLU A 40 7.24 -6.66 17.09
C GLU A 40 7.77 -6.87 15.66
N SER A 41 8.87 -7.61 15.50
CA SER A 41 9.47 -7.88 14.19
C SER A 41 8.48 -8.58 13.24
N CYS A 42 7.81 -9.66 13.69
CA CYS A 42 6.81 -10.35 12.87
C CYS A 42 5.62 -9.44 12.53
N THR A 43 5.18 -8.60 13.47
CA THR A 43 4.09 -7.66 13.22
C THR A 43 4.48 -6.61 12.19
N ILE A 44 5.70 -6.09 12.24
CA ILE A 44 6.23 -5.13 11.26
C ILE A 44 6.31 -5.79 9.87
N ILE A 45 6.82 -7.01 9.78
CA ILE A 45 6.92 -7.74 8.51
C ILE A 45 5.53 -7.95 7.89
N ILE A 46 4.57 -8.45 8.68
CA ILE A 46 3.18 -8.64 8.23
C ILE A 46 2.55 -7.30 7.83
N TRP A 47 2.75 -6.24 8.61
CA TRP A 47 2.24 -4.91 8.30
C TRP A 47 2.79 -4.37 6.98
N LEU A 48 4.11 -4.46 6.78
CA LEU A 48 4.79 -4.01 5.57
C LEU A 48 4.33 -4.78 4.34
N SER A 49 4.22 -6.11 4.46
CA SER A 49 3.83 -6.98 3.34
C SER A 49 2.36 -6.88 2.98
N SER A 50 1.49 -6.48 3.91
CA SER A 50 0.04 -6.43 3.70
C SER A 50 -0.49 -4.99 3.61
N ALA A 51 -0.94 -4.44 4.74
CA ALA A 51 -1.71 -3.20 4.79
C ALA A 51 -0.90 -1.95 4.39
N TYR A 52 0.40 -1.90 4.70
CA TYR A 52 1.25 -0.80 4.22
C TYR A 52 1.33 -0.81 2.69
N HIS A 53 1.68 -1.95 2.11
CA HIS A 53 1.74 -2.13 0.66
C HIS A 53 0.39 -1.80 0.00
N ALA A 54 -0.72 -2.37 0.51
CA ALA A 54 -2.05 -2.12 -0.02
C ALA A 54 -2.44 -0.63 -0.03
N ALA A 55 -2.10 0.10 1.03
CA ALA A 55 -2.39 1.53 1.16
C ALA A 55 -1.67 2.40 0.13
N ILE A 56 -0.49 1.99 -0.35
CA ILE A 56 0.29 2.75 -1.34
C ILE A 56 0.13 2.21 -2.77
N ASN A 57 -0.35 0.98 -2.93
CA ASN A 57 -0.42 0.29 -4.22
C ASN A 57 -1.81 0.40 -4.90
N TYR A 58 -2.89 -0.05 -4.27
CA TYR A 58 -4.20 -0.18 -4.94
C TYR A 58 -4.93 1.16 -5.18
N GLY A 59 -4.35 2.25 -4.69
CA GLY A 59 -4.76 3.62 -5.00
C GLY A 59 -4.12 4.20 -6.26
N GLN A 60 -3.12 3.53 -6.86
CA GLN A 60 -2.33 4.11 -7.93
C GLN A 60 -3.18 4.51 -9.14
N TYR A 61 -4.03 3.61 -9.67
CA TYR A 61 -4.90 3.93 -10.81
C TYR A 61 -6.09 4.80 -10.44
N SER A 62 -6.76 4.52 -9.30
CA SER A 62 -7.95 5.27 -8.89
C SER A 62 -7.67 6.76 -8.63
N ILE A 63 -6.45 7.09 -8.20
CA ILE A 63 -6.01 8.47 -7.95
C ILE A 63 -5.16 9.01 -9.11
N GLY A 64 -4.25 8.20 -9.66
CA GLY A 64 -3.26 8.60 -10.66
C GLY A 64 -3.65 8.32 -12.12
N GLY A 65 -4.74 7.58 -12.36
CA GLY A 65 -5.24 7.30 -13.71
C GLY A 65 -5.68 8.56 -14.45
N TYR A 66 -6.04 9.62 -13.72
CA TYR A 66 -6.13 10.97 -14.26
C TYR A 66 -4.80 11.70 -14.03
N VAL A 67 -3.89 11.62 -14.98
CA VAL A 67 -2.49 12.09 -14.84
C VAL A 67 -2.36 13.56 -14.37
N PRO A 68 -3.21 14.53 -14.77
CA PRO A 68 -3.13 15.87 -14.20
C PRO A 68 -3.23 15.93 -12.65
N ASN A 69 -3.89 14.96 -12.03
CA ASN A 69 -3.95 14.84 -10.56
C ASN A 69 -2.65 14.27 -9.94
N ARG A 70 -1.85 13.52 -10.71
CA ARG A 70 -0.58 12.94 -10.26
C ARG A 70 0.45 12.91 -11.40
N PRO A 71 0.98 14.06 -11.84
CA PRO A 71 1.97 14.10 -12.89
C PRO A 71 3.27 13.43 -12.41
N SER A 72 3.87 12.61 -13.26
CA SER A 72 5.10 11.87 -12.95
C SER A 72 6.37 12.61 -13.31
N ILE A 73 6.28 13.59 -14.22
CA ILE A 73 7.42 14.34 -14.77
C ILE A 73 6.99 15.79 -14.95
N SER A 74 7.89 16.72 -14.63
CA SER A 74 7.84 18.11 -15.08
C SER A 74 8.98 18.37 -16.06
N LEU A 75 8.68 18.96 -17.22
CA LEU A 75 9.61 19.24 -18.31
C LEU A 75 10.04 20.70 -18.35
N HIS A 76 9.29 21.59 -17.68
CA HIS A 76 9.51 23.02 -17.74
C HIS A 76 9.53 23.63 -16.34
N PHE A 77 10.32 24.69 -16.18
CA PHE A 77 10.26 25.57 -15.01
C PHE A 77 9.09 26.54 -15.13
N MET A 78 8.81 27.27 -14.06
CA MET A 78 7.87 28.39 -14.13
C MET A 78 8.37 29.41 -15.17
N PRO A 79 7.52 29.85 -16.10
CA PRO A 79 7.92 30.82 -17.10
C PRO A 79 8.14 32.21 -16.45
N GLU A 80 9.12 32.95 -16.94
CA GLU A 80 9.45 34.29 -16.48
C GLU A 80 8.55 35.36 -17.10
N GLU A 81 8.31 36.46 -16.38
CA GLU A 81 7.48 37.56 -16.90
C GLU A 81 8.02 38.11 -18.22
N GLY A 82 7.13 38.26 -19.20
CA GLY A 82 7.47 38.78 -20.54
C GLY A 82 7.90 37.71 -21.55
N THR A 83 7.96 36.43 -21.18
CA THR A 83 8.19 35.35 -22.16
C THR A 83 6.89 34.92 -22.87
N PRO A 84 6.97 34.32 -24.07
CA PRO A 84 5.81 33.73 -24.74
C PRO A 84 5.08 32.68 -23.89
N GLU A 85 5.83 31.90 -23.11
CA GLU A 85 5.30 30.87 -22.23
C GLU A 85 4.52 31.48 -21.05
N TYR A 86 4.95 32.63 -20.54
CA TYR A 86 4.22 33.36 -19.49
C TYR A 86 2.90 33.93 -20.01
N GLU A 87 2.89 34.43 -21.25
CA GLU A 87 1.63 34.84 -21.91
C GLU A 87 0.72 33.66 -22.24
N GLU A 88 1.27 32.48 -22.59
CA GLU A 88 0.47 31.25 -22.74
C GLU A 88 -0.13 30.80 -21.40
N LEU A 89 0.62 30.89 -20.29
CA LEU A 89 0.09 30.58 -18.96
C LEU A 89 -1.07 31.52 -18.57
N LYS A 90 -0.97 32.82 -18.88
CA LYS A 90 -2.04 33.80 -18.62
C LYS A 90 -3.30 33.54 -19.46
N THR A 91 -3.12 33.25 -20.74
CA THR A 91 -4.23 33.18 -21.71
C THR A 91 -4.81 31.78 -21.84
N ASN A 92 -4.03 30.75 -21.57
CA ASN A 92 -4.41 29.33 -21.66
C ASN A 92 -3.65 28.47 -20.61
N PRO A 93 -4.02 28.58 -19.33
CA PRO A 93 -3.34 27.86 -18.25
C PRO A 93 -3.41 26.34 -18.40
N ASP A 94 -4.49 25.79 -18.95
CA ASP A 94 -4.63 24.34 -19.18
C ASP A 94 -3.59 23.83 -20.19
N LYS A 95 -3.37 24.57 -21.28
CA LYS A 95 -2.34 24.23 -22.27
C LYS A 95 -0.93 24.36 -21.70
N ALA A 96 -0.68 25.41 -20.93
CA ALA A 96 0.61 25.58 -20.24
C ALA A 96 0.87 24.44 -19.25
N PHE A 97 -0.15 24.03 -18.49
CA PHE A 97 -0.10 22.89 -17.58
C PHE A 97 0.24 21.59 -18.35
N LEU A 98 -0.51 21.28 -19.41
CA LEU A 98 -0.30 20.05 -20.20
C LEU A 98 1.07 19.99 -20.90
N LYS A 99 1.63 21.13 -21.30
CA LYS A 99 3.00 21.20 -21.82
C LYS A 99 4.07 21.03 -20.75
N THR A 100 3.79 21.49 -19.53
CA THR A 100 4.73 21.42 -18.40
C THR A 100 4.90 19.99 -17.92
N PHE A 101 3.84 19.18 -17.91
CA PHE A 101 3.86 17.85 -17.31
C PHE A 101 4.02 16.72 -18.33
N THR A 102 3.86 15.48 -17.85
CA THR A 102 4.07 14.22 -18.58
C THR A 102 3.45 14.24 -19.99
N PRO A 103 4.25 14.09 -21.07
CA PRO A 103 3.72 14.08 -22.44
C PRO A 103 2.77 12.90 -22.69
N GLN A 104 1.98 13.00 -23.76
CA GLN A 104 0.88 12.09 -24.03
C GLN A 104 1.29 10.61 -24.10
N LEU A 105 2.41 10.28 -24.77
CA LEU A 105 2.85 8.89 -24.92
C LEU A 105 3.27 8.30 -23.56
N GLN A 106 4.05 9.04 -22.77
CA GLN A 106 4.46 8.64 -21.43
C GLN A 106 3.27 8.56 -20.47
N THR A 107 2.28 9.43 -20.64
CA THR A 107 0.99 9.36 -19.92
C THR A 107 0.28 8.05 -20.20
N LEU A 108 0.14 7.66 -21.47
CA LEU A 108 -0.52 6.40 -21.85
C LEU A 108 0.20 5.19 -21.25
N LEU A 109 1.54 5.15 -21.35
CA LEU A 109 2.35 4.08 -20.79
C LEU A 109 2.24 4.02 -19.26
N GLY A 110 2.36 5.17 -18.59
CA GLY A 110 2.25 5.25 -17.14
C GLY A 110 0.87 4.83 -16.62
N MET A 111 -0.21 5.28 -17.29
CA MET A 111 -1.58 4.86 -16.97
C MET A 111 -1.77 3.35 -17.12
N ALA A 112 -1.29 2.76 -18.22
CA ALA A 112 -1.38 1.32 -18.44
C ALA A 112 -0.61 0.53 -17.37
N SER A 113 0.58 1.01 -16.99
CA SER A 113 1.37 0.39 -15.92
C SER A 113 0.64 0.42 -14.57
N ILE A 114 0.19 1.60 -14.13
CA ILE A 114 -0.50 1.69 -12.83
C ILE A 114 -1.87 1.01 -12.83
N GLU A 115 -2.51 0.82 -14.00
CA GLU A 115 -3.71 -0.01 -14.13
C GLU A 115 -3.42 -1.47 -13.80
N ILE A 116 -2.35 -2.02 -14.37
CA ILE A 116 -1.92 -3.39 -14.09
C ILE A 116 -1.59 -3.54 -12.61
N LEU A 117 -0.82 -2.59 -12.05
CA LEU A 117 -0.38 -2.65 -10.65
C LEU A 117 -1.51 -2.48 -9.63
N SER A 118 -2.62 -1.85 -10.01
CA SER A 118 -3.76 -1.61 -9.10
C SER A 118 -4.81 -2.71 -9.13
N ARG A 119 -4.58 -3.79 -9.90
CA ARG A 119 -5.59 -4.82 -10.16
C ARG A 119 -5.35 -6.04 -9.27
N HIS A 120 -6.38 -6.47 -8.54
CA HIS A 120 -6.32 -7.74 -7.81
C HIS A 120 -6.49 -8.93 -8.76
N PRO A 121 -5.66 -9.97 -8.64
CA PRO A 121 -5.85 -11.22 -9.37
C PRO A 121 -7.08 -11.98 -8.84
N VAL A 122 -7.52 -12.99 -9.60
CA VAL A 122 -8.74 -13.76 -9.27
C VAL A 122 -8.52 -14.71 -8.09
N ASP A 123 -7.29 -15.20 -7.95
CA ASP A 123 -6.80 -16.14 -6.95
C ASP A 123 -6.10 -15.44 -5.76
N GLU A 124 -6.37 -14.16 -5.56
CA GLU A 124 -5.83 -13.37 -4.45
C GLU A 124 -6.18 -13.96 -3.07
N LEU A 125 -5.21 -13.92 -2.15
CA LEU A 125 -5.39 -14.24 -0.75
C LEU A 125 -5.30 -12.98 0.10
N TYR A 126 -6.45 -12.54 0.60
CA TYR A 126 -6.56 -11.36 1.44
C TYR A 126 -6.12 -11.63 2.88
N LEU A 127 -5.83 -10.56 3.61
CA LEU A 127 -5.37 -10.60 4.99
C LEU A 127 -6.36 -11.38 5.87
N GLY A 128 -5.83 -12.37 6.57
CA GLY A 128 -6.63 -13.29 7.39
C GLY A 128 -7.21 -14.49 6.64
N GLN A 129 -6.94 -14.61 5.34
CA GLN A 129 -7.18 -15.82 4.55
C GLN A 129 -5.89 -16.64 4.40
N ARG A 130 -6.05 -17.94 4.13
CA ARG A 130 -4.99 -18.87 3.76
C ARG A 130 -5.46 -19.75 2.62
N ASP A 131 -4.51 -20.27 1.85
CA ASP A 131 -4.75 -21.19 0.73
C ASP A 131 -5.31 -22.54 1.18
N THR A 132 -4.89 -23.01 2.34
CA THR A 132 -5.16 -24.35 2.86
C THR A 132 -5.69 -24.27 4.31
N PRO A 133 -6.81 -24.94 4.62
CA PRO A 133 -7.33 -24.98 5.98
C PRO A 133 -6.47 -25.82 6.93
N GLU A 134 -5.70 -26.79 6.43
CA GLU A 134 -4.85 -27.70 7.21
C GLU A 134 -3.41 -27.22 7.42
N TRP A 135 -3.14 -25.92 7.29
CA TRP A 135 -1.80 -25.33 7.49
C TRP A 135 -1.19 -25.60 8.89
N THR A 136 -2.02 -25.99 9.86
CA THR A 136 -1.60 -26.50 11.17
C THR A 136 -2.65 -27.46 11.75
N THR A 137 -2.22 -28.38 12.60
CA THR A 137 -3.12 -29.23 13.40
C THR A 137 -3.37 -28.67 14.82
N ASP A 138 -2.72 -27.56 15.19
CA ASP A 138 -2.88 -26.93 16.51
C ASP A 138 -4.21 -26.13 16.59
N ALA A 139 -5.13 -26.62 17.42
CA ALA A 139 -6.44 -26.01 17.62
C ALA A 139 -6.38 -24.56 18.16
N ASN A 140 -5.39 -24.22 18.97
CA ASN A 140 -5.24 -22.86 19.50
C ASN A 140 -4.84 -21.88 18.39
N MET A 141 -3.95 -22.31 17.49
CA MET A 141 -3.53 -21.51 16.33
C MET A 141 -4.69 -21.30 15.34
N LEU A 142 -5.51 -22.33 15.10
CA LEU A 142 -6.71 -22.24 14.28
C LEU A 142 -7.72 -21.25 14.88
N GLN A 143 -7.98 -21.34 16.19
CA GLN A 143 -8.89 -20.41 16.88
C GLN A 143 -8.38 -18.96 16.83
N ALA A 144 -7.08 -18.74 17.06
CA ALA A 144 -6.48 -17.40 16.97
C ALA A 144 -6.59 -16.80 15.56
N SER A 145 -6.43 -17.63 14.52
CA SER A 145 -6.62 -17.22 13.13
C SER A 145 -8.07 -16.79 12.84
N GLU A 146 -9.03 -17.54 13.37
CA GLU A 146 -10.46 -17.21 13.23
C GLU A 146 -10.83 -15.91 13.97
N ASP A 147 -10.29 -15.70 15.17
CA ASP A 147 -10.50 -14.48 15.93
C ASP A 147 -9.88 -13.25 15.22
N PHE A 148 -8.72 -13.42 14.59
CA PHE A 148 -8.11 -12.40 13.75
C PHE A 148 -9.02 -12.03 12.57
N ARG A 149 -9.55 -13.01 11.84
CA ARG A 149 -10.49 -12.80 10.72
C ARG A 149 -11.75 -12.05 11.15
N LYS A 150 -12.37 -12.45 12.27
CA LYS A 150 -13.54 -11.74 12.84
C LYS A 150 -13.21 -10.29 13.20
N LYS A 151 -12.00 -10.03 13.72
CA LYS A 151 -11.56 -8.68 14.05
C LYS A 151 -11.40 -7.82 12.80
N LEU A 152 -10.87 -8.37 11.70
CA LEU A 152 -10.79 -7.70 10.40
C LEU A 152 -12.18 -7.34 9.85
N GLU A 153 -13.14 -8.26 9.89
CA GLU A 153 -14.54 -7.96 9.50
C GLU A 153 -15.14 -6.81 10.33
N GLY A 154 -14.86 -6.81 11.64
CA GLY A 154 -15.28 -5.74 12.54
C GLY A 154 -14.64 -4.39 12.20
N ILE A 155 -13.36 -4.39 11.82
CA ILE A 155 -12.65 -3.21 11.34
C ILE A 155 -13.28 -2.70 10.04
N GLU A 156 -13.55 -3.57 9.07
CA GLU A 156 -14.17 -3.16 7.80
C GLU A 156 -15.51 -2.46 8.02
N LYS A 157 -16.39 -3.06 8.85
CA LYS A 157 -17.68 -2.46 9.24
C LYS A 157 -17.51 -1.08 9.87
N ARG A 158 -16.47 -0.89 10.69
CA ARG A 158 -16.15 0.43 11.28
C ARG A 158 -15.72 1.42 10.20
N ILE A 159 -14.85 1.03 9.28
CA ILE A 159 -14.40 1.90 8.19
C ILE A 159 -15.59 2.30 7.29
N ILE A 160 -16.48 1.36 6.95
CA ILE A 160 -17.72 1.64 6.20
C ILE A 160 -18.57 2.69 6.93
N LYS A 161 -18.75 2.56 8.25
CA LYS A 161 -19.47 3.55 9.04
C LYS A 161 -18.78 4.91 9.03
N MET A 162 -17.46 4.94 9.18
CA MET A 162 -16.67 6.18 9.13
C MET A 162 -16.77 6.88 7.77
N ASN A 163 -16.77 6.13 6.67
CA ASN A 163 -16.94 6.68 5.31
C ASN A 163 -18.33 7.28 5.06
N LYS A 164 -19.34 6.93 5.87
CA LYS A 164 -20.71 7.50 5.81
C LYS A 164 -20.93 8.65 6.80
N ASP A 165 -19.97 8.91 7.69
CA ASP A 165 -20.09 9.98 8.68
C ASP A 165 -19.72 11.33 8.05
N GLU A 166 -20.70 12.20 7.86
CA GLU A 166 -20.52 13.54 7.27
C GLU A 166 -19.60 14.45 8.09
N LYS A 167 -19.36 14.13 9.38
CA LYS A 167 -18.37 14.85 10.20
C LYS A 167 -16.95 14.50 9.78
N LEU A 168 -16.71 13.33 9.19
CA LEU A 168 -15.40 12.84 8.76
C LEU A 168 -15.11 13.18 7.28
N LYS A 169 -15.27 14.46 6.93
CA LYS A 169 -15.20 14.95 5.53
C LYS A 169 -13.92 14.56 4.78
N ASN A 170 -12.78 14.46 5.48
CA ASN A 170 -11.50 14.08 4.88
C ASN A 170 -11.47 12.64 4.32
N ARG A 171 -12.43 11.80 4.70
CA ARG A 171 -12.54 10.43 4.20
C ARG A 171 -13.11 10.33 2.80
N VAL A 172 -13.74 11.40 2.31
CA VAL A 172 -14.46 11.43 1.02
C VAL A 172 -13.99 12.60 0.15
N GLY A 173 -13.77 13.75 0.78
CA GLY A 173 -13.29 14.96 0.12
C GLY A 173 -14.24 15.52 -0.95
N PRO A 174 -13.82 16.58 -1.66
CA PRO A 174 -14.61 17.18 -2.74
C PRO A 174 -14.75 16.26 -3.96
N ALA A 175 -13.81 15.33 -4.14
CA ALA A 175 -13.84 14.33 -5.21
C ALA A 175 -14.93 13.25 -5.02
N LYS A 176 -15.57 13.20 -3.85
CA LYS A 176 -16.62 12.23 -3.51
C LYS A 176 -16.15 10.77 -3.61
N ILE A 177 -14.87 10.52 -3.29
CA ILE A 177 -14.26 9.18 -3.32
C ILE A 177 -13.99 8.75 -1.88
N PRO A 178 -14.75 7.78 -1.33
CA PRO A 178 -14.50 7.26 0.01
C PRO A 178 -13.15 6.55 0.13
N TYR A 179 -12.49 6.69 1.29
CA TYR A 179 -11.24 5.99 1.57
C TYR A 179 -11.50 4.51 1.88
N THR A 180 -11.22 3.65 0.91
CA THR A 180 -11.45 2.20 0.98
C THR A 180 -10.20 1.34 0.90
N LEU A 181 -9.02 1.93 0.71
CA LEU A 181 -7.75 1.21 0.51
C LEU A 181 -7.34 0.28 1.67
N LEU A 182 -7.91 0.49 2.87
CA LEU A 182 -7.67 -0.36 4.04
C LEU A 182 -8.89 -1.21 4.43
N TYR A 183 -9.80 -1.47 3.49
CA TYR A 183 -10.80 -2.52 3.67
C TYR A 183 -10.07 -3.87 3.54
N PRO A 184 -10.18 -4.78 4.52
CA PRO A 184 -9.55 -6.09 4.45
C PRO A 184 -9.95 -6.89 3.20
N SER A 185 -11.22 -6.84 2.79
CA SER A 185 -11.73 -7.64 1.67
C SER A 185 -11.86 -6.87 0.34
N SER A 186 -11.75 -7.61 -0.77
CA SER A 186 -12.08 -7.14 -2.10
C SER A 186 -12.52 -8.28 -3.02
N GLU A 187 -13.10 -7.90 -4.16
CA GLU A 187 -13.27 -8.76 -5.32
C GLU A 187 -12.06 -8.60 -6.27
N PRO A 188 -11.89 -9.52 -7.24
CA PRO A 188 -10.89 -9.36 -8.29
C PRO A 188 -11.11 -8.09 -9.13
N GLY A 189 -10.03 -7.54 -9.68
CA GLY A 189 -10.10 -6.38 -10.57
C GLY A 189 -9.62 -5.06 -9.93
N LEU A 190 -9.99 -3.94 -10.56
CA LEU A 190 -9.68 -2.58 -10.12
C LEU A 190 -10.74 -2.07 -9.14
N THR A 191 -10.53 -2.31 -7.85
CA THR A 191 -11.56 -2.05 -6.84
C THR A 191 -11.24 -0.87 -5.91
N GLY A 192 -9.95 -0.50 -5.79
CA GLY A 192 -9.51 0.52 -4.84
C GLY A 192 -9.72 0.14 -3.37
N LYS A 193 -9.73 -1.17 -3.07
CA LYS A 193 -9.92 -1.75 -1.73
C LYS A 193 -9.33 -3.16 -1.70
N GLY A 194 -9.19 -3.74 -0.50
CA GLY A 194 -8.62 -5.07 -0.31
C GLY A 194 -7.20 -5.00 0.20
N ILE A 195 -6.88 -5.83 1.18
CA ILE A 195 -5.53 -5.95 1.72
C ILE A 195 -5.06 -7.38 1.46
N PRO A 196 -4.17 -7.63 0.48
CA PRO A 196 -3.52 -8.93 0.31
C PRO A 196 -2.63 -9.29 1.50
N ASN A 197 -2.28 -10.57 1.63
CA ASN A 197 -1.28 -11.03 2.60
C ASN A 197 0.15 -10.53 2.27
N SER A 198 0.44 -10.22 1.01
CA SER A 198 1.81 -10.01 0.51
C SER A 198 1.93 -8.87 -0.53
N VAL A 199 3.18 -8.49 -0.81
CA VAL A 199 3.54 -7.66 -1.97
C VAL A 199 3.51 -8.58 -3.19
N ASN A 200 2.40 -8.57 -3.93
CA ASN A 200 2.14 -9.53 -5.01
C ASN A 200 1.94 -8.90 -6.39
N ILE A 201 1.95 -7.57 -6.45
CA ILE A 201 1.95 -6.76 -7.67
C ILE A 201 2.54 -5.39 -7.34
#